data_AF-A0A9D6TJI9-F1
#
_entry.id   AF-A0A9D6TJI9-F1
#
_cell.length_a   1.000
_cell.length_b   1.000
_cell.length_c   1.000
_cell.angle_alpha   90.00
_cell.angle_beta   90.00
_cell.angle_gamma   90.00
#
_symmetry.space_group_name_H-M   'P 1'
#
loop_
_entity.id
_entity.type
_entity.pdbx_description
1 polymer ?
#
loop_
_entity_poly.entity_id
_entity_poly.type
_entity_poly.pdbx_seq_one_letter_code
_entity_poly.pdbx_strand_id
1 'polypeptide(L)'
;MLALAVACIFADPLAGAEKKTEAPAETPRTFRVCLVSGANESKPYSTDTSLRAMADYLQTEHKMVCDVLVVNAAGTGFDGVERLLDADAAVFFV
;
A
#
# COMPACT_ATOMS: atom_id res chain seq x y z
N MET A 1 -6.72 19.20 -13.10
CA MET A 1 -5.78 18.14 -13.52
C MET A 1 -4.76 17.99 -12.40
N LEU A 2 -4.97 17.04 -11.49
CA LEU A 2 -4.02 16.73 -10.41
C LEU A 2 -3.15 15.57 -10.89
N ALA A 3 -1.83 15.77 -10.94
CA ALA A 3 -0.88 14.75 -11.36
C ALA A 3 -0.65 13.75 -10.21
N LEU A 4 -1.08 12.51 -10.40
CA LEU A 4 -0.82 11.40 -9.48
C LEU A 4 0.59 10.86 -9.77
N ALA A 5 1.55 11.15 -8.90
CA ALA A 5 2.90 10.59 -8.99
C ALA A 5 2.90 9.19 -8.36
N VAL A 6 2.68 8.17 -9.19
CA VAL A 6 2.86 6.76 -8.81
C VAL A 6 4.35 6.43 -8.96
N ALA A 7 5.09 6.40 -7.85
CA ALA A 7 6.46 5.90 -7.83
C ALA A 7 6.44 4.36 -7.72
N CYS A 8 6.33 3.66 -8.86
CA CYS A 8 6.60 2.23 -8.91
C CYS A 8 8.12 2.03 -8.81
N ILE A 9 8.63 1.62 -7.65
CA ILE A 9 10.01 1.13 -7.54
C ILE A 9 10.00 -0.32 -8.06
N PHE A 10 10.18 -0.49 -9.37
CA PHE A 10 10.59 -1.78 -9.93
C PHE A 10 12.09 -1.93 -9.67
N ALA A 11 12.45 -2.86 -8.79
CA ALA A 11 13.82 -3.36 -8.74
C ALA A 11 14.07 -4.15 -10.03
N ASP A 12 14.89 -3.59 -10.93
CA ASP A 12 15.38 -4.24 -12.13
C ASP A 12 16.78 -4.80 -11.84
N PRO A 13 16.99 -6.13 -11.80
CA PRO A 13 18.33 -6.69 -11.74
C PRO A 13 18.70 -7.21 -13.14
N LEU A 14 19.42 -6.41 -13.91
CA LEU A 14 20.14 -6.90 -15.08
C LEU A 14 21.48 -7.55 -14.67
N ALA A 15 21.78 -8.64 -15.37
CA ALA A 15 23.09 -9.27 -15.60
C ALA A 15 23.55 -10.41 -14.66
N GLY A 16 23.19 -11.64 -15.06
CA GLY A 16 24.16 -12.68 -15.39
C GLY A 16 24.84 -13.44 -14.24
N ALA A 17 24.32 -14.61 -13.90
CA ALA A 17 25.11 -15.81 -13.57
C ALA A 17 24.20 -17.05 -13.62
N GLU A 18 24.48 -17.94 -14.57
CA GLU A 18 23.88 -19.26 -14.63
C GLU A 18 24.31 -20.08 -13.41
N LYS A 19 23.42 -20.21 -12.42
CA LYS A 19 23.49 -21.28 -11.43
C LYS A 19 22.07 -21.78 -11.23
N LYS A 20 21.83 -23.01 -11.67
CA LYS A 20 20.60 -23.76 -11.39
C LYS A 20 20.54 -24.04 -9.89
N THR A 21 20.20 -23.02 -9.12
CA THR A 21 19.76 -23.12 -7.74
C THR A 21 18.27 -23.36 -7.82
N GLU A 22 17.84 -24.55 -7.41
CA GLU A 22 16.45 -24.86 -7.16
C GLU A 22 15.96 -23.87 -6.09
N ALA A 23 15.29 -22.82 -6.54
CA ALA A 23 14.75 -21.79 -5.67
C ALA A 23 13.76 -22.47 -4.72
N PRO A 24 13.84 -22.23 -3.40
CA PRO A 24 12.82 -22.73 -2.49
C PRO A 24 11.48 -22.23 -3.03
N ALA A 25 10.52 -23.13 -3.20
CA ALA A 25 9.18 -22.79 -3.68
C ALA A 25 8.68 -21.61 -2.84
N GLU A 26 8.70 -20.42 -3.43
CA GLU A 26 8.35 -19.18 -2.76
C GLU A 26 6.86 -19.32 -2.50
N THR A 27 6.51 -19.69 -1.26
CA THR A 27 5.11 -19.77 -0.84
C THR A 27 4.48 -18.45 -1.24
N PRO A 28 3.41 -18.43 -2.06
CA PRO A 28 2.82 -17.18 -2.52
C PRO A 28 2.41 -16.36 -1.29
N ARG A 29 3.24 -15.39 -0.92
CA ARG A 29 2.98 -14.52 0.21
C ARG A 29 1.93 -13.53 -0.22
N THR A 30 0.84 -13.43 0.53
CA THR A 30 -0.23 -12.48 0.23
C THR A 30 0.35 -11.08 0.30
N PHE A 31 0.29 -10.35 -0.82
CA PHE A 31 0.85 -9.01 -0.91
C PHE A 31 0.08 -8.05 0.01
N ARG A 32 0.81 -7.35 0.89
CA ARG A 32 0.23 -6.46 1.91
C ARG A 32 0.46 -5.00 1.54
N VAL A 33 -0.62 -4.23 1.44
CA VAL A 33 -0.58 -2.80 1.05
C VAL A 33 -1.16 -1.96 2.17
N CYS A 34 -0.44 -0.92 2.58
CA CYS A 34 -0.97 0.13 3.45
C CYS A 34 -1.40 1.35 2.61
N LEU A 35 -2.65 1.78 2.76
CA LEU A 35 -3.19 2.99 2.15
C LEU A 35 -3.30 4.07 3.24
N VAL A 36 -2.53 5.14 3.12
CA VAL A 36 -2.39 6.16 4.16
C VAL A 36 -3.10 7.44 3.73
N SER A 37 -4.12 7.85 4.48
CA SER A 37 -4.85 9.10 4.28
C SER A 37 -4.25 10.23 5.10
N GLY A 38 -3.50 11.13 4.47
CA GLY A 38 -2.98 12.34 5.12
C GLY A 38 -3.91 13.56 5.05
N ALA A 39 -5.03 13.45 4.32
CA ALA A 39 -5.94 14.55 4.11
C ALA A 39 -6.81 14.77 5.37
N ASN A 40 -6.62 15.88 6.07
CA ASN A 40 -7.68 16.44 6.92
C ASN A 40 -8.91 16.60 6.04
N GLU A 41 -10.06 16.02 6.44
CA GLU A 41 -11.30 15.98 5.64
C GLU A 41 -11.72 17.36 5.12
N SER A 42 -11.14 17.75 3.99
CA SER A 42 -11.46 18.97 3.29
C SER A 42 -12.60 18.62 2.34
N LYS A 43 -13.81 18.95 2.76
CA LYS A 43 -14.99 18.81 1.89
C LYS A 43 -14.68 19.53 0.56
N PRO A 44 -14.98 18.90 -0.59
CA PRO A 44 -15.94 17.80 -0.77
C PRO A 44 -15.34 16.38 -0.77
N TYR A 45 -14.03 16.20 -0.55
CA TYR A 45 -13.39 14.90 -0.77
C TYR A 45 -13.27 14.11 0.54
N SER A 46 -14.08 13.05 0.69
CA SER A 46 -13.87 12.04 1.74
C SER A 46 -12.85 11.01 1.24
N THR A 47 -11.57 11.39 1.35
CA THR A 47 -10.42 10.55 0.97
C THR A 47 -10.49 9.21 1.68
N ASP A 48 -10.82 9.20 2.98
CA ASP A 48 -10.94 7.99 3.79
C ASP A 48 -11.95 6.99 3.23
N THR A 49 -13.12 7.48 2.79
CA THR A 49 -14.16 6.63 2.18
C THR A 49 -13.68 6.05 0.85
N SER A 50 -12.99 6.85 0.05
CA SER A 50 -12.45 6.42 -1.25
C SER A 50 -11.34 5.37 -1.08
N LEU A 51 -10.48 5.52 -0.07
CA LEU A 51 -9.43 4.56 0.25
C LEU A 51 -9.98 3.24 0.79
N ARG A 52 -11.04 3.28 1.60
CA ARG A 52 -11.73 2.07 2.04
C ARG A 52 -12.33 1.31 0.86
N ALA A 53 -13.03 2.01 -0.04
CA ALA A 53 -13.58 1.38 -1.25
C ALA A 53 -12.49 0.77 -2.14
N MET A 54 -11.34 1.44 -2.25
CA MET A 54 -10.19 0.91 -2.99
C MET A 54 -9.56 -0.30 -2.31
N ALA A 55 -9.43 -0.30 -0.97
CA ALA A 55 -8.95 -1.44 -0.20
C ALA A 55 -9.85 -2.67 -0.43
N ASP A 56 -11.17 -2.47 -0.35
CA ASP A 56 -12.15 -3.54 -0.59
C ASP A 56 -11.99 -4.11 -2.00
N TYR A 57 -11.90 -3.24 -3.02
CA TYR A 57 -11.69 -3.67 -4.41
C TYR A 57 -10.38 -4.47 -4.60
N LEU A 58 -9.27 -4.00 -4.04
CA LEU A 58 -7.97 -4.69 -4.12
C LEU A 58 -8.01 -6.05 -3.40
N GLN A 59 -8.74 -6.13 -2.29
CA GLN A 59 -8.93 -7.38 -1.57
C GLN A 59 -9.81 -8.37 -2.34
N THR A 60 -10.93 -7.92 -2.92
CA THR A 60 -11.86 -8.80 -3.63
C THR A 60 -11.29 -9.29 -4.95
N GLU A 61 -10.76 -8.38 -5.77
CA GLU A 61 -10.35 -8.66 -7.15
C GLU A 61 -8.90 -9.15 -7.23
N HIS A 62 -8.01 -8.58 -6.43
CA HIS A 62 -6.57 -8.84 -6.54
C HIS A 62 -6.00 -9.69 -5.40
N LYS A 63 -6.85 -10.14 -4.45
CA LYS A 63 -6.47 -10.98 -3.31
C LYS A 63 -5.33 -10.38 -2.48
N MET A 64 -5.24 -9.05 -2.45
CA MET A 64 -4.29 -8.32 -1.62
C MET A 64 -4.83 -8.16 -0.20
N VAL A 65 -3.94 -8.04 0.78
CA VAL A 65 -4.32 -7.58 2.12
C VAL A 65 -4.10 -6.09 2.16
N CYS A 66 -5.17 -5.32 2.33
CA CYS A 66 -5.10 -3.87 2.36
C CYS A 66 -5.46 -3.33 3.75
N ASP A 67 -4.53 -2.61 4.35
CA ASP A 67 -4.74 -1.85 5.59
C ASP A 67 -4.94 -0.37 5.22
N VAL A 68 -5.96 0.28 5.79
CA VAL A 68 -6.18 1.73 5.63
C VAL A 68 -5.79 2.44 6.91
N LEU A 69 -4.80 3.33 6.82
CA LEU A 69 -4.33 4.16 7.92
C LEU A 69 -4.91 5.56 7.77
N VAL A 70 -5.69 5.99 8.77
CA VAL A 70 -6.29 7.32 8.84
C VAL A 70 -5.67 8.10 9.97
N VAL A 71 -5.63 9.43 9.84
CA VAL A 71 -5.15 10.31 10.90
C VAL A 71 -6.02 10.10 12.14
N ASN A 72 -5.39 9.98 13.30
CA ASN A 72 -6.09 9.80 14.57
C ASN A 72 -6.92 11.05 14.93
N ALA A 73 -7.93 10.89 15.78
CA ALA A 73 -8.78 12.01 16.20
C ALA A 73 -8.02 13.16 16.89
N ALA A 74 -6.83 12.87 17.44
CA ALA A 74 -5.96 13.86 18.06
C ALA A 74 -5.15 14.68 17.04
N GLY A 75 -5.14 14.31 15.76
CA GLY A 75 -4.36 14.97 14.70
C GLY A 75 -2.84 14.84 14.88
N THR A 76 -2.37 13.88 15.68
CA THR A 76 -0.95 13.74 16.07
C THR A 76 -0.23 12.62 15.34
N GLY A 77 -0.96 11.76 14.61
CA GLY A 77 -0.39 10.62 13.90
C GLY A 77 -1.47 9.72 13.31
N PHE A 78 -1.12 8.46 13.07
CA PHE A 78 -2.02 7.43 12.51
C PHE A 78 -2.26 6.32 13.54
N ASP A 79 -3.50 5.85 13.67
CA ASP A 79 -3.78 4.67 14.47
C ASP A 79 -3.32 3.41 13.73
N GLY A 80 -2.54 2.55 14.40
CA GLY A 80 -2.02 1.33 13.79
C GLY A 80 -0.82 1.53 12.86
N VAL A 81 -0.04 2.60 13.04
CA VAL A 81 1.12 2.96 12.20
C VAL A 81 2.16 1.83 12.09
N GLU A 82 2.26 0.96 13.09
CA GLU A 82 3.14 -0.20 13.11
C GLU A 82 2.89 -1.17 11.94
N ARG A 83 1.68 -1.17 11.35
CA ARG A 83 1.34 -2.00 10.18
C ARG A 83 2.14 -1.64 8.94
N LEU A 84 2.71 -0.43 8.88
CA LEU A 84 3.65 -0.05 7.80
C LEU A 84 4.91 -0.90 7.81
N LEU A 85 5.34 -1.43 8.97
CA LEU A 85 6.54 -2.25 9.08
C LEU A 85 6.38 -3.63 8.44
N ASP A 86 5.14 -4.13 8.40
CA ASP A 86 4.83 -5.44 7.83
C ASP A 86 4.24 -5.35 6.40
N ALA A 87 4.10 -4.14 5.86
CA ALA A 87 3.55 -3.91 4.53
C ALA A 87 4.63 -4.07 3.45
N ASP A 88 4.25 -4.67 2.32
CA ASP A 88 5.10 -4.76 1.14
C ASP A 88 5.16 -3.44 0.37
N ALA A 89 4.08 -2.67 0.45
CA ALA A 89 3.97 -1.36 -0.14
C ALA A 89 3.12 -0.43 0.73
N ALA A 90 3.46 0.85 0.70
CA ALA A 90 2.66 1.91 1.29
C ALA A 90 2.34 2.98 0.24
N VAL A 91 1.08 3.37 0.15
CA VAL A 91 0.60 4.43 -0.75
C VAL A 91 0.10 5.59 0.11
N PHE A 92 0.77 6.72 -0.01
CA PHE A 92 0.45 7.93 0.73
C PHE A 92 -0.42 8.86 -0.12
N PHE A 93 -1.61 9.15 0.37
CA PHE A 93 -2.53 10.12 -0.20
C PHE A 93 -2.39 11.42 0.59
N VAL A 94 -1.67 12.38 0.01
CA VAL A 94 -1.29 13.67 0.59
C VAL A 94 -1.94 14.84 -0.14
#